data_AF-A0A088T391-F1
#
_entry.id   AF-A0A088T391-F1
#
_cell.length_a   1.000
_cell.length_b   1.000
_cell.length_c   1.000
_cell.angle_alpha   90.00
_cell.angle_beta   90.00
_cell.angle_gamma   90.00
#
_symmetry.space_group_name_H-M   'P 1'
#
loop_
_entity.id
_entity.type
_entity.pdbx_description
1 polymer ?
#
loop_
_entity_poly.entity_id
_entity_poly.type
_entity_poly.pdbx_seq_one_letter_code
_entity_poly.pdbx_strand_id
1 'polypeptide(L)'
;MKKLLLSILLILTLAACDSTVEYTMTLNAGNDIISENETWVDSGCSITINEEDFQMELSGAFDNTLIGDQTLTYNYTYKDTTYVCKRVVKVLEAPNFNIELKPGLDTVKLNSFHIDKGLVFNDSNELDFIVSVTSNVNTSFRGIYTINYTIIDMDGNQLIISRVVNVIS
;
A
#
# COMPACT_ATOMS: atom_id res chain seq x y z
N MET A 1 78.08 42.12 30.87
CA MET A 1 77.15 42.30 29.74
C MET A 1 76.36 41.01 29.54
N LYS A 2 75.18 40.88 30.17
CA LYS A 2 74.29 39.72 30.01
C LYS A 2 73.30 40.04 28.89
N LYS A 3 73.41 39.36 27.75
CA LYS A 3 72.44 39.49 26.64
C LYS A 3 71.16 38.74 27.04
N LEU A 4 70.09 39.49 27.27
CA LEU A 4 68.76 38.95 27.50
C LEU A 4 68.20 38.51 26.14
N LEU A 5 68.16 37.21 25.87
CA LEU A 5 67.43 36.67 24.72
C LEU A 5 65.94 36.68 25.04
N LEU A 6 65.20 37.57 24.38
CA LEU A 6 63.75 37.61 24.42
C LEU A 6 63.22 36.55 23.43
N SER A 7 62.82 35.38 23.94
CA SER A 7 62.15 34.36 23.12
C SER A 7 60.71 34.80 22.88
N ILE A 8 60.38 35.14 21.63
CA ILE A 8 59.01 35.43 21.21
C ILE A 8 58.31 34.09 20.95
N LEU A 9 57.37 33.74 21.83
CA LEU A 9 56.51 32.58 21.65
C LEU A 9 55.37 32.97 20.70
N LEU A 10 55.49 32.54 19.43
CA LEU A 10 54.43 32.67 18.43
C LEU A 10 53.35 31.64 18.73
N ILE A 11 52.26 32.08 19.36
CA ILE A 11 51.07 31.24 19.57
C ILE A 11 50.29 31.24 18.25
N LEU A 12 50.49 30.20 17.45
CA LEU A 12 49.69 29.93 16.26
C LEU A 12 48.37 29.33 16.73
N THR A 13 47.31 30.13 16.81
CA THR A 13 45.96 29.63 17.04
C THR A 13 45.49 28.94 15.76
N LEU A 14 45.54 27.60 15.71
CA LEU A 14 44.82 26.83 14.71
C LEU A 14 43.33 26.97 15.00
N ALA A 15 42.65 27.85 14.26
CA ALA A 15 41.20 27.79 14.16
C ALA A 15 40.88 26.49 13.41
N ALA A 16 40.39 25.48 14.13
CA ALA A 16 39.73 24.34 13.50
C ALA A 16 38.53 24.91 12.73
N CYS A 17 38.64 24.98 11.41
CA CYS A 17 37.54 25.34 10.54
C CYS A 17 36.56 24.18 10.58
N ASP A 18 35.54 24.27 11.44
CA ASP A 18 34.47 23.29 11.49
C ASP A 18 33.60 23.54 10.24
N SER A 19 33.86 22.76 9.18
CA SER A 19 33.08 22.84 7.95
C SER A 19 31.64 22.49 8.28
N THR A 20 30.72 23.44 8.07
CA THR A 20 29.28 23.19 8.22
C THR A 20 28.88 22.07 7.27
N VAL A 21 28.23 21.02 7.79
CA VAL A 21 27.73 19.91 6.98
C VAL A 21 26.43 20.35 6.33
N GLU A 22 26.43 20.47 5.00
CA GLU A 22 25.22 20.72 4.22
C GLU A 22 24.55 19.39 3.88
N TYR A 23 23.23 19.34 4.05
CA TYR A 23 22.47 18.14 3.73
C TYR A 23 21.05 18.45 3.22
N THR A 24 20.51 17.53 2.43
CA THR A 24 19.08 17.51 2.05
C THR A 24 18.55 16.09 2.19
N MET A 25 17.33 15.94 2.70
CA MET A 25 16.66 14.64 2.82
C MET A 25 15.47 14.58 1.87
N THR A 26 15.30 13.44 1.21
CA THR A 26 14.20 13.18 0.29
C THR A 26 13.49 11.89 0.69
N LEU A 27 12.23 12.00 1.08
CA LEU A 27 11.35 10.85 1.16
C LEU A 27 10.96 10.45 -0.28
N ASN A 28 11.40 9.26 -0.71
CA ASN A 28 11.19 8.83 -2.08
C ASN A 28 9.71 8.51 -2.31
N ALA A 29 9.16 8.97 -3.44
CA ALA A 29 7.77 8.73 -3.81
C ALA A 29 7.49 7.22 -3.86
N GLY A 30 6.39 6.79 -3.24
CA GLY A 30 5.91 5.42 -3.26
C GLY A 30 4.46 5.34 -2.82
N ASN A 31 3.89 4.14 -2.83
CA ASN A 31 2.53 3.94 -2.36
C ASN A 31 2.49 3.88 -0.82
N ASP A 32 1.73 4.76 -0.19
CA ASP A 32 1.62 4.89 1.27
C ASP A 32 0.29 4.36 1.82
N ILE A 33 -0.53 3.74 0.97
CA ILE A 33 -1.81 3.15 1.35
C ILE A 33 -1.90 1.77 0.72
N ILE A 34 -2.01 0.73 1.54
CA ILE A 34 -2.15 -0.67 1.09
C ILE A 34 -3.30 -1.36 1.82
N SER A 35 -3.81 -2.45 1.28
CA SER A 35 -4.69 -3.36 2.02
C SER A 35 -3.88 -4.31 2.92
N GLU A 36 -4.51 -4.80 3.98
CA GLU A 36 -3.93 -5.82 4.86
C GLU A 36 -3.46 -7.04 4.04
N ASN A 37 -2.29 -7.56 4.39
CA ASN A 37 -1.60 -8.67 3.71
C ASN A 37 -1.12 -8.36 2.27
N GLU A 38 -1.38 -7.17 1.72
CA GLU A 38 -0.84 -6.76 0.44
C GLU A 38 0.69 -6.58 0.54
N THR A 39 1.41 -6.95 -0.51
CA THR A 39 2.85 -6.70 -0.59
C THR A 39 3.12 -5.21 -0.71
N TRP A 40 3.92 -4.67 0.20
CA TRP A 40 4.37 -3.29 0.15
C TRP A 40 5.81 -3.21 -0.32
N VAL A 41 6.09 -2.28 -1.24
CA VAL A 41 7.43 -2.00 -1.74
C VAL A 41 7.90 -0.68 -1.16
N ASP A 42 8.85 -0.77 -0.23
CA ASP A 42 9.45 0.41 0.38
C ASP A 42 10.28 1.19 -0.64
N SER A 43 9.91 2.43 -0.91
CA SER A 43 10.68 3.32 -1.78
C SER A 43 11.84 4.00 -1.04
N GLY A 44 11.87 3.90 0.30
CA GLY A 44 12.95 4.38 1.15
C GLY A 44 12.99 5.89 1.33
N CYS A 45 14.04 6.34 2.01
CA CYS A 45 14.42 7.74 2.12
C CYS A 45 15.89 7.89 1.74
N SER A 46 16.25 9.00 1.11
CA SER A 46 17.61 9.33 0.73
C SER A 46 18.08 10.61 1.39
N ILE A 47 19.39 10.74 1.58
CA ILE A 47 20.04 11.94 2.10
C ILE A 47 21.25 12.29 1.23
N THR A 48 21.34 13.55 0.81
CA THR A 48 22.53 14.10 0.18
C THR A 48 23.34 14.82 1.25
N ILE A 49 24.62 14.50 1.44
CA ILE A 49 25.54 15.19 2.37
C ILE A 49 26.75 15.64 1.58
N ASN A 50 27.06 16.94 1.60
CA ASN A 50 28.20 17.53 0.88
C ASN A 50 28.29 17.05 -0.58
N GLU A 51 27.16 17.10 -1.32
CA GLU A 51 27.03 16.69 -2.72
C GLU A 51 27.12 15.17 -3.00
N GLU A 52 27.19 14.32 -1.97
CA GLU A 52 27.14 12.86 -2.11
C GLU A 52 25.78 12.29 -1.65
N ASP A 53 25.19 11.40 -2.45
CA ASP A 53 23.89 10.78 -2.16
C ASP A 53 24.02 9.45 -1.43
N PHE A 54 23.20 9.26 -0.40
CA PHE A 54 23.14 8.05 0.40
C PHE A 54 21.69 7.57 0.56
N GLN A 55 21.51 6.25 0.59
CA GLN A 55 20.25 5.65 1.03
C GLN A 55 20.23 5.58 2.57
N MET A 56 19.08 5.91 3.15
CA MET A 56 18.87 5.77 4.59
C MET A 56 18.32 4.38 4.90
N GLU A 57 18.72 3.82 6.03
CA GLU A 57 18.35 2.46 6.44
C GLU A 57 17.07 2.49 7.27
N LEU A 58 16.11 1.61 6.94
CA LEU A 58 14.90 1.44 7.74
C LEU A 58 15.26 0.88 9.12
N SER A 59 14.77 1.53 10.17
CA SER A 59 14.88 1.05 11.53
C SER A 59 13.61 0.30 11.93
N GLY A 60 13.77 -0.98 12.23
CA GLY A 60 12.65 -1.87 12.57
C GLY A 60 12.12 -2.61 11.35
N ALA A 61 10.85 -2.99 11.41
CA ALA A 61 10.17 -3.71 10.35
C ALA A 61 8.78 -3.09 10.12
N PHE A 62 8.33 -3.12 8.87
CA PHE A 62 6.94 -2.84 8.52
C PHE A 62 6.12 -4.13 8.66
N ASP A 63 4.93 -4.04 9.24
CA ASP A 63 4.04 -5.19 9.43
C ASP A 63 2.74 -4.97 8.65
N ASN A 64 2.60 -5.56 7.47
CA ASN A 64 1.41 -5.40 6.64
C ASN A 64 0.16 -6.14 7.16
N THR A 65 0.23 -6.77 8.34
CA THR A 65 -0.91 -7.38 9.03
C THR A 65 -1.52 -6.46 10.10
N LEU A 66 -0.85 -5.36 10.44
CA LEU A 66 -1.36 -4.41 11.44
C LEU A 66 -2.10 -3.26 10.77
N ILE A 67 -3.43 -3.30 10.80
CA ILE A 67 -4.32 -2.24 10.30
C ILE A 67 -4.06 -0.91 11.03
N GLY A 68 -4.09 0.18 10.26
CA GLY A 68 -3.92 1.55 10.74
C GLY A 68 -2.66 2.22 10.20
N ASP A 69 -2.33 3.38 10.78
CA ASP A 69 -1.16 4.18 10.39
C ASP A 69 0.10 3.67 11.09
N GLN A 70 1.09 3.26 10.29
CA GLN A 70 2.40 2.84 10.77
C GLN A 70 3.45 3.88 10.40
N THR A 71 4.18 4.36 11.41
CA THR A 71 5.29 5.30 11.20
C THR A 71 6.60 4.54 11.09
N LEU A 72 7.20 4.58 9.91
CA LEU A 72 8.52 4.05 9.62
C LEU A 72 9.57 5.12 9.84
N THR A 73 10.73 4.71 10.38
CA THR A 73 11.84 5.62 10.69
C THR A 73 13.09 5.15 9.95
N TYR A 74 13.63 6.02 9.10
CA TYR A 74 14.88 5.78 8.39
C TYR A 74 15.99 6.57 9.05
N ASN A 75 17.15 5.93 9.22
CA ASN A 75 18.30 6.51 9.87
C ASN A 75 19.52 6.47 8.94
N TYR A 76 20.35 7.51 9.03
CA TYR A 76 21.69 7.52 8.46
C TYR A 76 22.63 8.25 9.43
N THR A 77 23.79 7.67 9.70
CA THR A 77 24.77 8.27 10.64
C THR A 77 26.00 8.76 9.88
N TYR A 78 26.31 10.04 10.00
CA TYR A 78 27.50 10.68 9.43
C TYR A 78 28.27 11.42 10.52
N LYS A 79 29.56 11.07 10.72
CA LYS A 79 30.47 11.71 11.70
C LYS A 79 29.78 11.99 13.05
N ASP A 80 29.26 10.93 13.67
CA ASP A 80 28.58 10.95 14.98
C ASP A 80 27.22 11.65 15.03
N THR A 81 26.69 12.13 13.90
CA THR A 81 25.34 12.71 13.79
C THR A 81 24.40 11.73 13.10
N THR A 82 23.27 11.40 13.74
CA THR A 82 22.19 10.59 13.14
C THR A 82 21.11 11.50 12.56
N TYR A 83 20.82 11.30 11.27
CA TYR A 83 19.73 11.94 10.54
C TYR A 83 18.52 11.02 10.52
N VAL A 84 17.33 11.60 10.64
CA VAL A 84 16.07 10.88 10.76
C VAL A 84 15.08 11.35 9.71
N CYS A 85 14.56 10.41 8.94
CA CYS A 85 13.47 10.61 7.99
C CYS A 85 12.29 9.70 8.37
N LYS A 86 11.06 10.17 8.19
CA LYS A 86 9.86 9.42 8.56
C LYS A 86 8.94 9.23 7.38
N ARG A 87 8.33 8.05 7.30
CA ARG A 87 7.25 7.71 6.36
C ARG A 87 6.06 7.21 7.16
N VAL A 88 4.86 7.57 6.74
CA VAL A 88 3.62 7.03 7.31
C VAL A 88 2.95 6.18 6.24
N VAL A 89 2.74 4.90 6.54
CA VAL A 89 2.04 3.96 5.67
C VAL A 89 0.74 3.58 6.35
N LYS A 90 -0.39 3.72 5.65
CA LYS A 90 -1.71 3.30 6.12
C LYS A 90 -2.02 1.91 5.60
N VAL A 91 -2.19 0.95 6.51
CA VAL A 91 -2.73 -0.38 6.19
C VAL A 91 -4.24 -0.32 6.42
N LEU A 92 -4.99 -0.51 5.35
CA LEU A 92 -6.45 -0.63 5.38
C LEU A 92 -6.84 -2.08 5.64
N GLU A 93 -8.01 -2.29 6.24
CA GLU A 93 -8.58 -3.64 6.31
C GLU A 93 -8.80 -4.19 4.90
N ALA A 94 -8.51 -5.47 4.70
CA ALA A 94 -8.83 -6.13 3.43
C ALA A 94 -10.33 -6.44 3.38
N PRO A 95 -11.00 -6.26 2.23
CA PRO A 95 -12.42 -6.53 2.13
C PRO A 95 -12.73 -8.01 2.38
N ASN A 96 -13.57 -8.29 3.37
CA ASN A 96 -13.96 -9.65 3.73
C ASN A 96 -15.37 -9.99 3.22
N PHE A 97 -15.45 -10.44 1.97
CA PHE A 97 -16.73 -10.86 1.39
C PHE A 97 -17.05 -12.32 1.73
N ASN A 98 -17.81 -12.56 2.80
CA ASN A 98 -18.37 -13.89 3.08
C ASN A 98 -19.68 -14.12 2.29
N ILE A 99 -19.54 -14.42 1.00
CA ILE A 99 -20.65 -14.49 0.04
C ILE A 99 -20.69 -15.84 -0.65
N GLU A 100 -21.88 -16.41 -0.79
CA GLU A 100 -22.14 -17.64 -1.53
C GLU A 100 -23.07 -17.37 -2.73
N LEU A 101 -22.63 -17.72 -3.94
CA LEU A 101 -23.52 -17.80 -5.10
C LEU A 101 -24.35 -19.09 -5.02
N LYS A 102 -25.66 -18.97 -4.81
CA LYS A 102 -26.53 -20.16 -4.65
C LYS A 102 -26.62 -20.97 -5.94
N PRO A 103 -26.52 -22.31 -5.91
CA PRO A 103 -26.62 -23.12 -7.12
C PRO A 103 -27.87 -22.80 -7.97
N GLY A 104 -27.64 -22.39 -9.22
CA GLY A 104 -28.67 -21.98 -10.19
C GLY A 104 -28.94 -23.02 -11.27
N LEU A 105 -29.90 -22.72 -12.15
CA LEU A 105 -30.11 -23.51 -13.37
C LEU A 105 -29.15 -23.00 -14.47
N ASP A 106 -27.91 -23.46 -14.43
CA ASP A 106 -26.84 -22.95 -15.29
C ASP A 106 -26.87 -23.57 -16.70
N THR A 107 -27.82 -24.48 -16.97
CA THR A 107 -28.13 -25.00 -18.30
C THR A 107 -29.64 -24.99 -18.51
N VAL A 108 -30.09 -24.25 -19.53
CA VAL A 108 -31.51 -23.97 -19.79
C VAL A 108 -31.86 -24.42 -21.20
N LYS A 109 -33.03 -25.04 -21.38
CA LYS A 109 -33.53 -25.36 -22.72
C LYS A 109 -34.04 -24.11 -23.44
N LEU A 110 -33.96 -24.11 -24.76
CA LEU A 110 -34.45 -23.03 -25.61
C LEU A 110 -35.91 -22.73 -25.28
N ASN A 111 -36.24 -21.44 -25.17
CA ASN A 111 -37.55 -20.91 -24.80
C ASN A 111 -38.07 -21.32 -23.40
N SER A 112 -37.22 -21.87 -22.53
CA SER A 112 -37.56 -22.12 -21.13
C SER A 112 -37.20 -20.92 -20.24
N PHE A 113 -37.76 -20.87 -19.03
CA PHE A 113 -37.40 -19.86 -18.04
C PHE A 113 -36.06 -20.18 -17.39
N HIS A 114 -35.20 -19.16 -17.25
CA HIS A 114 -34.02 -19.21 -16.38
C HIS A 114 -34.40 -18.67 -15.00
N ILE A 115 -34.06 -19.41 -13.93
CA ILE A 115 -34.26 -18.99 -12.55
C ILE A 115 -32.89 -18.76 -11.92
N ASP A 116 -32.63 -17.49 -11.60
CA ASP A 116 -31.46 -17.09 -10.85
C ASP A 116 -31.75 -17.13 -9.35
N LYS A 117 -30.99 -17.94 -8.59
CA LYS A 117 -31.10 -17.98 -7.12
C LYS A 117 -30.26 -16.90 -6.41
N GLY A 118 -29.48 -16.13 -7.14
CA GLY A 118 -28.71 -15.00 -6.64
C GLY A 118 -27.60 -15.36 -5.65
N LEU A 119 -27.17 -14.34 -4.90
CA LEU A 119 -26.18 -14.43 -3.84
C LEU A 119 -26.84 -14.56 -2.47
N VAL A 120 -26.14 -15.19 -1.54
CA VAL A 120 -26.43 -15.14 -0.10
C VAL A 120 -25.20 -14.62 0.63
N PHE A 121 -25.43 -13.69 1.53
CA PHE A 121 -24.43 -13.11 2.41
C PHE A 121 -24.47 -13.90 3.71
N ASN A 122 -23.33 -14.51 4.08
CA ASN A 122 -23.23 -15.34 5.27
C ASN A 122 -22.68 -14.57 6.48
N ASP A 123 -22.17 -13.36 6.27
CA ASP A 123 -21.92 -12.42 7.36
C ASP A 123 -23.24 -11.73 7.73
N SER A 124 -23.65 -11.83 9.00
CA SER A 124 -24.89 -11.25 9.50
C SER A 124 -24.76 -9.79 9.90
N ASN A 125 -23.54 -9.23 9.93
CA ASN A 125 -23.28 -7.92 10.52
C ASN A 125 -23.04 -6.79 9.51
N GLU A 126 -22.85 -7.11 8.23
CA GLU A 126 -22.56 -6.07 7.22
C GLU A 126 -23.75 -5.84 6.30
N LEU A 127 -24.57 -4.87 6.69
CA LEU A 127 -25.59 -4.23 5.87
C LEU A 127 -25.00 -3.18 4.91
N ASP A 128 -23.67 -3.12 4.81
CA ASP A 128 -22.91 -2.01 4.25
C ASP A 128 -22.36 -2.33 2.85
N PHE A 129 -23.09 -3.14 2.08
CA PHE A 129 -22.76 -3.44 0.70
C PHE A 129 -23.79 -2.89 -0.30
N ILE A 130 -23.30 -2.36 -1.41
CA ILE A 130 -24.09 -2.11 -2.61
C ILE A 130 -23.96 -3.31 -3.53
N VAL A 131 -25.08 -3.93 -3.88
CA VAL A 131 -25.15 -5.07 -4.81
C VAL A 131 -25.82 -4.63 -6.10
N SER A 132 -25.14 -4.86 -7.22
CA SER A 132 -25.73 -4.69 -8.55
C SER A 132 -25.63 -5.98 -9.37
N VAL A 133 -26.68 -6.29 -10.11
CA VAL A 133 -26.76 -7.50 -10.94
C VAL A 133 -26.98 -7.10 -12.38
N THR A 134 -26.04 -7.45 -13.25
CA THR A 134 -26.16 -7.26 -14.70
C THR A 134 -26.35 -8.63 -15.35
N SER A 135 -27.47 -8.82 -16.03
CA SER A 135 -27.82 -10.06 -16.74
C SER A 135 -28.27 -9.76 -18.16
N ASN A 136 -27.77 -10.53 -19.12
CA ASN A 136 -28.18 -10.48 -20.52
C ASN A 136 -28.77 -11.82 -21.00
N VAL A 137 -29.17 -12.71 -20.08
CA VAL A 137 -29.67 -14.05 -20.42
C VAL A 137 -30.91 -13.95 -21.29
N ASN A 138 -30.81 -14.45 -22.53
CA ASN A 138 -31.91 -14.53 -23.47
C ASN A 138 -32.15 -15.99 -23.89
N THR A 139 -33.17 -16.62 -23.32
CA THR A 139 -33.44 -18.04 -23.56
C THR A 139 -34.09 -18.32 -24.92
N SER A 140 -34.44 -17.30 -25.70
CA SER A 140 -34.90 -17.47 -27.09
C SER A 140 -33.78 -17.75 -28.09
N PHE A 141 -32.52 -17.61 -27.68
CA PHE A 141 -31.36 -17.91 -28.52
C PHE A 141 -30.41 -18.86 -27.80
N ARG A 142 -29.97 -19.89 -28.51
CA ARG A 142 -28.89 -20.78 -28.05
C ARG A 142 -27.61 -19.96 -27.85
N GLY A 143 -26.92 -20.17 -26.75
CA GLY A 143 -25.69 -19.43 -26.46
C GLY A 143 -25.25 -19.55 -25.02
N ILE A 144 -24.07 -18.99 -24.74
CA ILE A 144 -23.53 -18.84 -23.39
C ILE A 144 -23.76 -17.40 -22.98
N TYR A 145 -24.38 -17.21 -21.83
CA TYR A 145 -24.70 -15.92 -21.24
C TYR A 145 -24.01 -15.78 -19.89
N THR A 146 -23.77 -14.55 -19.47
CA THR A 146 -23.08 -14.27 -18.21
C THR A 146 -23.94 -13.32 -17.38
N ILE A 147 -24.14 -13.69 -16.12
CA ILE A 147 -24.70 -12.81 -15.09
C ILE A 147 -23.53 -12.36 -14.23
N ASN A 148 -23.37 -11.06 -14.05
CA ASN A 148 -22.37 -10.48 -13.16
C ASN A 148 -23.06 -9.89 -11.94
N TYR A 149 -22.61 -10.30 -10.76
CA TYR A 149 -22.95 -9.72 -9.48
C TYR A 149 -21.76 -8.90 -9.01
N THR A 150 -21.95 -7.59 -8.86
CA THR A 150 -20.94 -6.67 -8.37
C THR A 150 -21.34 -6.23 -6.96
N ILE A 151 -20.44 -6.47 -6.01
CA ILE A 151 -20.58 -6.11 -4.59
C ILE A 151 -19.54 -5.06 -4.30
N ILE A 152 -19.95 -3.93 -3.71
CA ILE A 152 -19.09 -2.83 -3.31
C ILE A 152 -19.34 -2.55 -1.84
N ASP A 153 -18.30 -2.53 -1.01
CA ASP A 153 -18.40 -2.12 0.41
C ASP A 153 -18.38 -0.59 0.57
N MET A 154 -18.55 -0.10 1.80
CA MET A 154 -18.57 1.34 2.10
C MET A 154 -17.24 2.05 1.88
N ASP A 155 -16.14 1.30 1.91
CA ASP A 155 -14.79 1.80 1.62
C ASP A 155 -14.48 1.81 0.11
N GLY A 156 -15.40 1.29 -0.71
CA GLY A 156 -15.33 1.26 -2.16
C GLY A 156 -14.61 0.04 -2.73
N ASN A 157 -14.27 -0.95 -1.91
CA ASN A 157 -13.69 -2.20 -2.39
C ASN A 157 -14.74 -3.00 -3.17
N GLN A 158 -14.32 -3.64 -4.25
CA GLN A 158 -15.22 -4.30 -5.19
C GLN A 158 -14.92 -5.78 -5.36
N LEU A 159 -15.97 -6.62 -5.30
CA LEU A 159 -15.95 -8.02 -5.71
C LEU A 159 -16.91 -8.25 -6.88
N ILE A 160 -16.47 -9.03 -7.87
CA ILE A 160 -17.31 -9.49 -8.98
C ILE A 160 -17.42 -11.01 -8.93
N ILE A 161 -18.64 -11.52 -8.87
CA ILE A 161 -18.97 -12.94 -9.03
C ILE A 161 -19.71 -13.10 -10.35
N SER A 162 -19.37 -14.11 -11.14
CA SER A 162 -20.04 -14.39 -12.42
C SER A 162 -20.74 -15.75 -12.41
N ARG A 163 -21.95 -15.80 -12.96
CA ARG A 163 -22.64 -17.04 -13.33
C ARG A 163 -22.67 -17.18 -14.83
N VAL A 164 -22.35 -18.39 -15.31
CA VAL A 164 -22.46 -18.75 -16.72
C VAL A 164 -23.73 -19.56 -16.94
N VAL A 165 -24.56 -19.14 -17.89
CA VAL A 165 -25.82 -19.81 -18.26
C VAL A 165 -25.71 -20.30 -19.70
N ASN A 166 -25.81 -21.61 -19.90
CA ASN A 166 -25.78 -22.23 -21.22
C ASN A 166 -27.20 -22.53 -21.71
N VAL A 167 -27.64 -21.83 -22.75
CA VAL A 167 -28.92 -22.11 -23.42
C VAL A 167 -28.69 -23.13 -24.53
N ILE A 168 -29.31 -24.28 -24.40
CA ILE A 168 -29.22 -25.42 -25.32
C ILE A 168 -30.57 -25.71 -25.96
N SER A 169 -30.57 -26.45 -27.07
CA SER A 169 -31.80 -26.96 -27.70
C SER A 169 -32.54 -27.96 -26.82
#